data_AF-G4Z068-F1
#
_entry.id   AF-G4Z068-F1
#
_cell.length_a   1.000
_cell.length_b   1.000
_cell.length_c   1.000
_cell.angle_alpha   90.00
_cell.angle_beta   90.00
_cell.angle_gamma   90.00
#
_symmetry.space_group_name_H-M   'P 1'
#
loop_
_entity.id
_entity.type
_entity.pdbx_description
1 polymer ?
#
loop_
_entity_poly.entity_id
_entity_poly.type
_entity_poly.pdbx_seq_one_letter_code
_entity_poly.pdbx_strand_id
1 'polypeptide(L)'
;MFGAVWVHFRDALSASKSTGVVLEVNSHTCDPPRETVIDASAEMKEIIETLTASDMAMAPTRVWSTAMATLHRKYGKSASLRVMAKPSAVSFVKNVRRELTGGDVFRAIELEPTSLVSADDARPFLQFSY
;
A
#
# COMPACT_ATOMS: atom_id res chain seq x y z
N MET A 1 -5.74 31.68 -14.16
CA MET A 1 -6.58 32.26 -15.23
C MET A 1 -5.64 32.67 -16.35
N PHE A 2 -5.76 31.98 -17.48
CA PHE A 2 -5.19 32.14 -18.83
C PHE A 2 -3.96 33.02 -19.08
N GLY A 3 -2.95 32.40 -19.70
CA GLY A 3 -1.88 33.08 -20.43
C GLY A 3 -1.35 32.18 -21.55
N ALA A 4 -2.10 32.09 -22.64
CA ALA A 4 -1.66 31.43 -23.88
C ALA A 4 -0.52 32.25 -24.50
N VAL A 5 0.63 31.61 -24.74
CA VAL A 5 1.67 32.20 -25.59
C VAL A 5 1.64 31.46 -26.92
N TRP A 6 1.06 32.15 -27.90
CA TRP A 6 1.12 31.86 -29.32
C TRP A 6 2.57 31.99 -29.78
N VAL A 7 3.19 30.90 -30.24
CA VAL A 7 4.51 30.99 -30.91
C VAL A 7 4.26 30.99 -32.40
N HIS A 8 4.39 32.17 -33.00
CA HIS A 8 4.31 32.39 -34.44
C HIS A 8 5.38 31.58 -35.17
N PHE A 9 4.95 30.64 -36.00
CA PHE A 9 5.77 30.00 -37.02
C PHE A 9 5.96 31.02 -38.16
N ARG A 10 7.18 31.52 -38.36
CA ARG A 10 7.51 32.39 -39.50
C ARG A 10 8.47 31.65 -40.41
N ASP A 11 7.92 31.11 -41.49
CA ASP A 11 8.67 30.53 -42.59
C ASP A 11 9.58 31.57 -43.26
N ALA A 12 10.84 31.21 -43.45
CA ALA A 12 11.72 31.82 -44.44
C ALA A 12 12.43 30.68 -45.18
N LEU A 13 11.85 30.31 -46.33
CA LEU A 13 12.43 29.39 -47.30
C LEU A 13 13.65 30.06 -47.95
N SER A 14 14.84 29.51 -47.74
CA SER A 14 15.99 29.72 -48.64
C SER A 14 16.11 28.51 -49.54
N ALA A 15 15.80 28.70 -50.82
CA ALA A 15 15.99 27.69 -51.85
C ALA A 15 17.50 27.43 -52.08
N SER A 16 17.92 26.18 -52.00
CA SER A 16 19.09 25.72 -52.76
C SER A 16 18.80 24.33 -53.33
N LYS A 17 19.00 24.22 -54.64
CA LYS A 17 18.74 23.04 -55.45
C LYS A 17 20.04 22.22 -55.46
N SER A 18 20.05 21.06 -54.80
CA SER A 18 21.02 20.01 -55.11
C SER A 18 20.37 18.65 -54.89
N THR A 19 20.22 17.92 -56.00
CA THR A 19 19.90 16.49 -56.05
C THR A 19 20.87 15.69 -55.20
N GLY A 20 20.41 15.30 -54.02
CA GLY A 20 21.01 14.29 -53.17
C GLY A 20 19.87 13.70 -52.35
N VAL A 21 19.59 12.42 -52.54
CA VAL A 21 18.65 11.70 -51.68
C VAL A 21 19.31 11.59 -50.30
N VAL A 22 19.02 12.54 -49.43
CA VAL A 22 19.33 12.43 -48.01
C VAL A 22 18.20 11.62 -47.39
N LEU A 23 18.41 10.31 -47.29
CA LEU A 23 17.63 9.49 -46.36
C LEU A 23 18.15 9.82 -44.96
N GLU A 24 17.52 10.81 -44.32
CA GLU A 24 17.66 11.01 -42.89
C GLU A 24 16.96 9.85 -42.19
N VAL A 25 17.68 8.74 -42.01
CA VAL A 25 17.25 7.65 -41.15
C VAL A 25 17.70 7.97 -39.72
N ASN A 26 17.15 9.03 -39.14
CA ASN A 26 17.26 9.23 -37.69
C ASN A 26 16.05 8.60 -36.98
N SER A 27 15.82 7.32 -37.27
CA SER A 27 14.84 6.50 -36.56
C SER A 27 15.51 5.91 -35.32
N HIS A 28 15.90 6.77 -34.37
CA HIS A 28 16.12 6.27 -33.02
C HIS A 28 14.74 6.11 -32.39
N THR A 29 14.25 4.88 -32.34
CA THR A 29 13.16 4.54 -31.44
C THR A 29 13.73 4.69 -30.03
N CYS A 30 13.44 5.81 -29.36
CA CYS A 30 13.62 5.89 -27.92
C CYS A 30 12.72 4.80 -27.33
N ASP A 31 13.30 3.63 -27.03
CA ASP A 31 12.63 2.66 -26.18
C ASP A 31 12.44 3.38 -24.84
N PRO A 32 11.19 3.70 -24.42
CA PRO A 32 10.98 4.29 -23.12
C PRO A 32 11.55 3.32 -22.08
N PRO A 33 12.16 3.82 -20.98
CA PRO A 33 12.67 2.96 -19.93
C PRO A 33 11.56 1.99 -19.53
N ARG A 34 11.80 0.69 -19.72
CA ARG A 34 10.83 -0.34 -19.32
C ARG A 34 10.65 -0.19 -17.82
N GLU A 35 9.48 0.23 -17.37
CA GLU A 35 9.18 0.28 -15.95
C GLU A 35 9.30 -1.14 -15.39
N THR A 36 10.34 -1.37 -14.59
CA THR A 36 10.52 -2.65 -13.91
C THR A 36 9.52 -2.71 -12.76
N VAL A 37 8.40 -3.38 -12.99
CA VAL A 37 7.40 -3.63 -11.95
C VAL A 37 7.90 -4.74 -11.03
N ILE A 38 8.09 -4.41 -9.76
CA ILE A 38 8.48 -5.38 -8.72
C ILE A 38 7.21 -6.03 -8.18
N ASP A 39 7.12 -7.35 -8.25
CA ASP A 39 6.02 -8.08 -7.61
C ASP A 39 6.32 -8.28 -6.12
N ALA A 40 5.65 -7.47 -5.30
CA ALA A 40 5.76 -7.50 -3.84
C ALA A 40 4.47 -8.05 -3.20
N SER A 41 3.62 -8.73 -3.97
CA SER A 41 2.32 -9.22 -3.48
C SER A 41 2.46 -10.26 -2.35
N ALA A 42 3.40 -11.21 -2.51
CA ALA A 42 3.70 -12.21 -1.48
C ALA A 42 4.30 -11.58 -0.22
N GLU A 43 5.25 -10.66 -0.39
CA GLU A 43 5.86 -9.95 0.74
C GLU A 43 4.84 -9.07 1.49
N MET A 44 3.95 -8.39 0.76
CA MET A 44 2.88 -7.63 1.40
C MET A 44 1.98 -8.52 2.25
N LYS A 45 1.69 -9.74 1.78
CA LYS A 45 0.85 -10.69 2.50
C LYS A 45 1.50 -11.09 3.83
N GLU A 46 2.78 -11.43 3.82
CA GLU A 46 3.56 -11.79 5.01
C GLU A 46 3.60 -10.63 6.04
N ILE A 47 3.84 -9.40 5.56
CA ILE A 47 3.82 -8.21 6.43
C ILE A 47 2.43 -8.02 7.06
N ILE A 48 1.36 -8.20 6.28
CA ILE A 48 -0.01 -8.07 6.78
C ILE A 48 -0.32 -9.14 7.83
N GLU A 49 0.05 -10.41 7.60
CA GLU A 49 -0.13 -11.51 8.56
C GLU A 49 0.58 -11.18 9.88
N THR A 50 1.85 -10.77 9.80
CA THR A 50 2.68 -10.41 10.96
C THR A 50 2.08 -9.25 11.76
N LEU A 51 1.71 -8.15 11.08
CA LEU A 51 1.10 -7.00 11.74
C LEU A 51 -0.25 -7.35 12.38
N THR A 52 -1.04 -8.18 11.71
CA THR A 52 -2.36 -8.58 12.20
C THR A 52 -2.25 -9.46 13.44
N ALA A 53 -1.32 -10.41 13.46
CA ALA A 53 -1.07 -11.27 14.61
C ALA A 53 -0.47 -10.50 15.79
N SER A 54 0.37 -9.50 15.52
CA SER A 54 1.03 -8.69 16.55
C SER A 54 0.09 -7.66 17.21
N ASP A 55 -0.84 -7.10 16.45
CA ASP A 55 -1.82 -6.12 16.94
C ASP A 55 -3.21 -6.38 16.33
N MET A 56 -4.00 -7.15 17.07
CA MET A 56 -5.38 -7.49 16.71
C MET A 56 -6.33 -6.28 16.78
N ALA A 57 -5.96 -5.22 17.51
CA ALA A 57 -6.76 -4.01 17.65
C ALA A 57 -6.53 -3.01 16.49
N MET A 58 -5.41 -3.11 15.77
CA MET A 58 -5.11 -2.21 14.65
C MET A 58 -6.24 -2.19 13.62
N ALA A 59 -6.67 -1.02 13.14
CA ALA A 59 -7.68 -0.96 12.08
C ALA A 59 -7.16 -1.67 10.80
N PRO A 60 -7.96 -2.52 10.11
CA PRO A 60 -7.51 -3.23 8.91
C PRO A 60 -6.94 -2.33 7.80
N THR A 61 -7.51 -1.13 7.64
CA THR A 61 -7.01 -0.13 6.69
C THR A 61 -5.64 0.40 7.08
N ARG A 62 -5.35 0.50 8.38
CA ARG A 62 -4.04 0.90 8.92
C ARG A 62 -3.01 -0.20 8.74
N VAL A 63 -3.38 -1.48 8.92
CA VAL A 63 -2.51 -2.62 8.62
C VAL A 63 -1.99 -2.56 7.18
N TRP A 64 -2.88 -2.39 6.20
CA TRP A 64 -2.48 -2.25 4.79
C TRP A 64 -1.58 -1.03 4.54
N SER A 65 -1.91 0.12 5.16
CA SER A 65 -1.14 1.35 4.98
C SER A 65 0.28 1.21 5.56
N THR A 66 0.42 0.55 6.71
CA THR A 66 1.72 0.23 7.32
C THR A 66 2.51 -0.74 6.43
N ALA A 67 1.87 -1.78 5.89
CA ALA A 67 2.52 -2.71 4.98
C ALA A 67 3.04 -2.00 3.71
N MET A 68 2.24 -1.12 3.11
CA MET A 68 2.66 -0.31 1.96
C MET A 68 3.83 0.62 2.30
N ALA A 69 3.81 1.25 3.48
CA ALA A 69 4.91 2.10 3.94
C ALA A 69 6.21 1.31 4.15
N THR A 70 6.12 0.07 4.64
CA THR A 70 7.27 -0.84 4.78
C THR A 70 7.87 -1.17 3.41
N LEU A 71 7.04 -1.53 2.42
CA LEU A 71 7.50 -1.81 1.07
C LEU A 71 8.14 -0.58 0.40
N HIS A 72 7.54 0.60 0.55
CA HIS A 72 8.15 1.85 0.05
C HIS A 72 9.47 2.20 0.75
N ARG A 73 9.66 1.83 2.02
CA ARG A 73 10.95 2.01 2.70
C ARG A 73 12.02 1.08 2.13
N LYS A 74 11.63 -0.14 1.73
CA LYS A 74 12.52 -1.16 1.18
C LYS A 74 12.90 -0.89 -0.28
N TYR A 75 11.92 -0.59 -1.13
CA TYR A 75 12.09 -0.45 -2.58
C TYR A 75 12.19 0.99 -3.07
N GLY A 76 11.92 1.96 -2.19
CA GLY A 76 11.80 3.37 -2.55
C GLY A 76 10.37 3.76 -2.91
N LYS A 77 10.02 5.03 -2.66
CA LYS A 77 8.68 5.58 -2.92
C LYS A 77 8.31 5.66 -4.41
N SER A 78 9.32 5.70 -5.28
CA SER A 78 9.14 5.83 -6.74
C SER A 78 9.16 4.48 -7.46
N ALA A 79 9.29 3.37 -6.74
CA ALA A 79 9.27 2.05 -7.35
C ALA A 79 7.85 1.67 -7.77
N SER A 80 7.69 1.16 -9.00
CA SER A 80 6.44 0.56 -9.46
C SER A 80 6.28 -0.81 -8.81
N LEU A 81 5.42 -0.91 -7.80
CA LEU A 81 5.15 -2.15 -7.06
C LEU A 81 3.81 -2.75 -7.47
N ARG A 82 3.80 -4.05 -7.81
CA ARG A 82 2.59 -4.86 -7.83
C ARG A 82 2.34 -5.39 -6.42
N VAL A 83 1.24 -4.95 -5.81
CA VAL A 83 0.89 -5.25 -4.42
C VAL A 83 -0.56 -5.69 -4.30
N MET A 84 -0.93 -6.23 -3.14
CA MET A 84 -2.32 -6.53 -2.84
C MET A 84 -3.14 -5.24 -2.78
N ALA A 85 -4.22 -5.18 -3.55
CA ALA A 85 -5.15 -4.05 -3.52
C ALA A 85 -5.77 -3.89 -2.12
N LYS A 86 -5.96 -2.64 -1.68
CA LYS A 86 -6.47 -2.31 -0.34
C LYS A 86 -7.76 -3.05 0.04
N PRO A 87 -8.80 -3.17 -0.80
CA PRO A 87 -10.01 -3.92 -0.44
C PRO A 87 -9.72 -5.40 -0.16
N SER A 88 -8.90 -6.04 -1.00
CA SER A 88 -8.49 -7.43 -0.83
C SER A 88 -7.69 -7.62 0.45
N ALA A 89 -6.78 -6.69 0.76
CA ALA A 89 -6.02 -6.71 2.00
C ALA A 89 -6.89 -6.54 3.25
N VAL A 90 -7.89 -5.65 3.21
CA VAL A 90 -8.82 -5.48 4.34
C VAL A 90 -9.63 -6.76 4.58
N SER A 91 -10.13 -7.41 3.51
CA SER A 91 -10.81 -8.71 3.63
C SER A 91 -9.87 -9.79 4.15
N PHE A 92 -8.62 -9.79 3.69
CA PHE A 92 -7.60 -10.73 4.12
C PHE A 92 -7.27 -10.57 5.62
N VAL A 93 -7.06 -9.35 6.11
CA VAL A 93 -6.88 -9.06 7.55
C VAL A 93 -8.03 -9.63 8.38
N LYS A 94 -9.28 -9.42 7.95
CA LYS A 94 -10.45 -9.96 8.66
C LYS A 94 -10.45 -11.49 8.72
N ASN A 95 -10.04 -12.15 7.64
CA ASN A 95 -9.92 -13.60 7.60
C ASN A 95 -8.81 -14.11 8.54
N VAL A 96 -7.62 -13.50 8.50
CA VAL A 96 -6.52 -13.83 9.41
C VAL A 96 -6.97 -13.69 10.87
N ARG A 97 -7.65 -12.60 11.21
CA ARG A 97 -8.18 -12.42 12.58
C ARG A 97 -9.18 -13.49 12.98
N ARG A 98 -10.09 -13.84 12.07
CA ARG A 98 -11.06 -14.91 12.29
C ARG A 98 -10.35 -16.24 12.53
N GLU A 99 -9.31 -16.54 11.76
CA GLU A 99 -8.51 -17.77 11.92
C GLU A 99 -7.76 -17.78 13.27
N LEU A 100 -7.12 -16.67 13.64
CA LEU A 100 -6.40 -16.55 14.91
C LEU A 100 -7.31 -16.66 16.15
N THR A 101 -8.56 -16.22 16.03
CA THR A 101 -9.56 -16.27 17.11
C THR A 101 -10.43 -17.53 17.08
N GLY A 102 -10.21 -18.43 16.11
CA GLY A 102 -11.07 -19.60 15.89
C GLY A 102 -12.52 -19.24 15.52
N GLY A 103 -12.76 -18.02 15.03
CA GLY A 103 -14.08 -17.47 14.75
C GLY A 103 -14.80 -16.90 15.97
N ASP A 104 -14.21 -17.03 17.16
CA ASP A 104 -14.77 -16.54 18.41
C ASP A 104 -14.05 -15.26 18.86
N VAL A 105 -14.69 -14.12 18.57
CA VAL A 105 -14.17 -12.81 18.92
C VAL A 105 -14.10 -12.61 20.45
N PHE A 106 -14.87 -13.38 21.24
CA PHE A 106 -14.90 -13.26 22.70
C PHE A 106 -13.71 -13.95 23.37
N ARG A 107 -13.22 -15.07 22.82
CA ARG A 107 -12.04 -15.78 23.36
C ARG A 107 -10.75 -14.96 23.31
N ALA A 108 -10.69 -13.91 22.49
CA ALA A 108 -9.59 -12.94 22.47
C ALA A 108 -9.68 -11.90 23.61
N ILE A 109 -10.87 -11.74 24.19
CA ILE A 109 -11.18 -10.84 25.32
C ILE A 109 -11.13 -11.60 26.65
N GLU A 110 -11.21 -12.94 26.63
CA GLU A 110 -11.06 -13.84 27.79
C GLU A 110 -9.63 -13.94 28.36
N LEU A 111 -8.70 -13.09 27.91
CA LEU A 111 -7.45 -12.86 28.64
C LEU A 111 -7.77 -12.42 30.08
N GLU A 112 -6.88 -12.82 31.02
CA GLU A 112 -7.07 -12.71 32.48
C GLU A 112 -8.00 -11.55 32.87
N PRO A 113 -9.13 -11.82 33.56
CA PRO A 113 -10.04 -10.77 33.96
C PRO A 113 -9.24 -9.74 34.75
N THR A 114 -9.05 -8.55 34.17
CA THR A 114 -8.42 -7.44 34.86
C THR A 114 -9.46 -6.89 35.83
N SER A 115 -9.69 -7.61 36.92
CA SER A 115 -10.46 -7.08 38.04
C SER A 115 -9.68 -5.87 38.57
N LEU A 116 -10.17 -4.68 38.26
CA LEU A 116 -9.72 -3.43 38.90
C LEU A 116 -10.37 -3.24 40.28
N VAL A 117 -11.16 -4.21 40.73
CA VAL A 117 -11.85 -4.20 42.01
C VAL A 117 -10.92 -4.84 43.04
N SER A 118 -10.60 -4.09 44.08
CA SER A 118 -9.86 -4.59 45.24
C SER A 118 -10.59 -5.78 45.86
N ALA A 119 -9.85 -6.78 46.34
CA ALA A 119 -10.41 -7.87 47.14
C ALA A 119 -11.13 -7.39 48.41
N ASP A 120 -10.86 -6.15 48.85
CA ASP A 120 -11.48 -5.48 49.99
C ASP A 120 -12.62 -4.50 49.61
N ASP A 121 -13.09 -4.48 48.36
CA ASP A 121 -14.20 -3.59 47.99
C ASP A 121 -15.47 -3.96 48.76
N ALA A 122 -16.01 -3.00 49.51
CA ALA A 122 -17.16 -3.19 50.39
C ALA A 122 -18.48 -3.47 49.63
N ARG A 123 -18.49 -3.45 48.30
CA ARG A 123 -19.65 -3.76 47.45
C ARG A 123 -19.58 -5.22 46.98
N PRO A 124 -20.34 -6.15 47.62
CA PRO A 124 -20.19 -7.58 47.36
C PRO A 124 -20.57 -7.98 45.94
N PHE A 125 -21.47 -7.21 45.30
CA PHE A 125 -21.92 -7.46 43.93
C PHE A 125 -20.86 -7.16 42.86
N LEU A 126 -19.74 -6.51 43.23
CA LEU A 126 -18.60 -6.27 42.34
C LEU A 126 -17.51 -7.35 42.46
N GLN A 127 -17.62 -8.22 43.46
CA GLN A 127 -16.70 -9.33 43.66
C GLN A 127 -17.24 -10.55 42.91
N PHE A 128 -16.60 -10.91 41.80
CA PHE A 128 -16.89 -12.18 41.13
C PHE A 128 -16.42 -13.33 42.04
N SER A 129 -17.36 -13.95 42.75
CA SER A 129 -17.11 -15.09 43.62
C SER A 129 -17.10 -16.37 42.77
N TYR A 130 -16.05 -17.20 42.91
CA TYR A 130 -16.00 -18.57 42.35
C TYR A 130 -16.40 -19.60 43.41
#